data_AF-A0A944E0D3-F1
#
_entry.id   AF-A0A944E0D3-F1
#
_cell.length_a   1.000
_cell.length_b   1.000
_cell.length_c   1.000
_cell.angle_alpha   90.00
_cell.angle_beta   90.00
_cell.angle_gamma   90.00
#
_symmetry.space_group_name_H-M   'P 1'
#
loop_
_entity.id
_entity.type
_entity.pdbx_description
1 polymer ?
#
loop_
_entity_poly.entity_id
_entity_poly.type
_entity_poly.pdbx_seq_one_letter_code
_entity_poly.pdbx_strand_id
1 'polypeptide(L)'
;MGSPAVDVESQTYSRLGQLPGQEIVRVWEKEAQDAVTHIMGTNPRSLSIANRFDRLGAALMEQFAKNGSSISQSVFHTTTDKAYNLAGIKSEQTLLHNKADNLISLSIKTASGKTVTFSLTSQDDGLGVQATVEGGPLSEDELKAIGALSSAFQAAVDGLTAQPPKLDLGKLTQFDSSVLASIDLNAKLKGVDDEDLTLAFSADNQRRTTQMSGPDGKLNLTVDLKNGAILGDAKQQANALNSYLAQLDRVQERGNAKAALMEMFKDAFSAMNSHYPQGATLPERLTRNAADKGLLTGLADFEASVTQTNKASNPMHLSELDSFAYTLSQKTVVAGSILRDRKIDQVQQSSLSASYHKSLKGGKAPALGKDNESQNYLYVQVNDRASSSASLAYKDGRLSKASVTQQASQDTRTQKYVTGKLIEETVVPKQASASRSHLVLLEYAAKESKKSKDAQEQSLLKEALDTLHRSVMLQENPSALMR
;
A
#
# COMPACT_ATOMS: atom_id res chain seq x y z
N MET A 1 -33.33 68.69 -40.98
CA MET A 1 -32.72 68.76 -39.64
C MET A 1 -33.06 67.43 -38.97
N GLY A 2 -32.24 66.36 -38.94
CA GLY A 2 -30.87 66.24 -38.38
C GLY A 2 -30.93 66.51 -36.88
N SER A 3 -30.74 65.62 -35.91
CA SER A 3 -30.07 64.30 -35.78
C SER A 3 -30.60 63.59 -34.48
N PRO A 4 -29.98 62.50 -33.96
CA PRO A 4 -29.94 61.14 -34.48
C PRO A 4 -30.61 60.12 -33.53
N ALA A 5 -31.03 58.97 -34.08
CA ALA A 5 -31.32 57.79 -33.28
C ALA A 5 -30.00 57.23 -32.73
N VAL A 6 -29.93 57.04 -31.41
CA VAL A 6 -28.85 56.26 -30.78
C VAL A 6 -29.20 54.80 -31.04
N ASP A 7 -28.48 54.18 -31.96
CA ASP A 7 -28.48 52.73 -32.16
C ASP A 7 -28.01 52.09 -30.84
N VAL A 8 -28.94 51.45 -30.15
CA VAL A 8 -28.62 50.46 -29.13
C VAL A 8 -28.32 49.18 -29.89
N GLU A 9 -27.09 49.06 -30.40
CA GLU A 9 -26.58 47.77 -30.85
C GLU A 9 -26.63 46.81 -29.66
N SER A 10 -27.65 45.96 -29.64
CA SER A 10 -27.67 44.74 -28.84
C SER A 10 -26.48 43.89 -29.28
N GLN A 11 -25.36 44.00 -28.56
CA GLN A 11 -24.20 43.13 -28.75
C GLN A 11 -24.65 41.69 -28.47
N THR A 12 -25.08 41.01 -29.53
CA THR A 12 -25.62 39.65 -29.48
C THR A 12 -24.48 38.64 -29.30
N TYR A 13 -23.23 39.08 -29.49
CA TYR A 13 -22.01 38.29 -29.34
C TYR A 13 -20.86 39.17 -28.81
N SER A 14 -20.05 38.63 -27.90
CA SER A 14 -18.79 39.26 -27.47
C SER A 14 -17.72 39.16 -28.56
N ARG A 15 -16.58 39.87 -28.42
CA ARG A 15 -15.42 39.78 -29.35
C ARG A 15 -14.87 38.36 -29.57
N LEU A 16 -15.29 37.39 -28.75
CA LEU A 16 -14.92 35.98 -28.82
C LEU A 16 -16.08 35.08 -29.34
N GLY A 17 -17.18 35.65 -29.83
CA GLY A 17 -18.32 34.90 -30.37
C GLY A 17 -19.18 34.21 -29.31
N GLN A 18 -19.09 34.60 -28.03
CA GLN A 18 -19.91 34.04 -26.96
C GLN A 18 -21.19 34.86 -26.76
N LEU A 19 -22.30 34.17 -26.50
CA LEU A 19 -23.56 34.81 -26.08
C LEU A 19 -23.34 35.52 -24.73
N PRO A 20 -23.93 36.72 -24.53
CA PRO A 20 -23.92 37.40 -23.23
C PRO A 20 -24.37 36.45 -22.11
N GLY A 21 -23.65 36.41 -20.99
CA GLY A 21 -23.96 35.53 -19.86
C GLY A 21 -23.35 34.12 -19.91
N GLN A 22 -22.85 33.70 -21.08
CA GLN A 22 -22.19 32.39 -21.29
C GLN A 22 -20.65 32.44 -21.18
N GLU A 23 -20.09 33.59 -20.82
CA GLU A 23 -18.66 33.72 -20.55
C GLU A 23 -18.28 32.84 -19.35
N ILE A 24 -17.14 32.15 -19.45
CA ILE A 24 -16.66 31.29 -18.36
C ILE A 24 -15.96 32.17 -17.34
N VAL A 25 -16.50 32.21 -16.14
CA VAL A 25 -15.94 32.92 -14.99
C VAL A 25 -15.47 31.95 -13.93
N ARG A 26 -14.48 32.38 -13.14
CA ARG A 26 -13.96 31.66 -12.00
C ARG A 26 -14.66 32.14 -10.74
N VAL A 27 -15.18 31.22 -9.95
CA VAL A 27 -15.86 31.51 -8.67
C VAL A 27 -15.07 30.91 -7.54
N TRP A 28 -14.74 31.73 -6.55
CA TRP A 28 -14.08 31.34 -5.30
C TRP A 28 -15.09 31.25 -4.16
N GLU A 29 -14.85 30.36 -3.20
CA GLU A 29 -15.63 30.32 -1.95
C GLU A 29 -15.42 31.58 -1.13
N LYS A 30 -14.16 32.00 -1.02
CA LYS A 30 -13.75 33.17 -0.26
C LYS A 30 -12.62 33.88 -0.98
N GLU A 31 -12.67 35.21 -0.94
CA GLU A 31 -11.52 36.06 -1.28
C GLU A 31 -10.44 35.87 -0.21
N ALA A 32 -9.30 35.29 -0.59
CA ALA A 32 -8.17 35.01 0.28
C ALA A 32 -6.84 35.17 -0.47
N GLN A 33 -5.78 35.52 0.24
CA GLN A 33 -4.42 35.73 -0.30
C GLN A 33 -3.41 34.77 0.33
N ASP A 34 -3.90 33.60 0.76
CA ASP A 34 -3.07 32.58 1.39
C ASP A 34 -2.42 31.62 0.38
N ALA A 35 -1.46 30.83 0.87
CA ALA A 35 -0.69 29.92 0.02
C ALA A 35 -1.57 28.86 -0.66
N VAL A 36 -2.59 28.36 0.06
CA VAL A 36 -3.55 27.38 -0.46
C VAL A 36 -4.32 27.97 -1.64
N THR A 37 -4.87 29.17 -1.48
CA THR A 37 -5.63 29.88 -2.52
C THR A 37 -4.76 30.17 -3.74
N HIS A 38 -3.49 30.55 -3.55
CA HIS A 38 -2.55 30.77 -4.64
C HIS A 38 -2.28 29.47 -5.44
N ILE A 39 -2.03 28.35 -4.77
CA ILE A 39 -1.80 27.04 -5.41
C ILE A 39 -3.04 26.60 -6.18
N MET A 40 -4.22 26.65 -5.56
CA MET A 40 -5.49 26.31 -6.21
C MET A 40 -5.75 27.15 -7.46
N GLY A 41 -5.28 28.39 -7.49
CA GLY A 41 -5.46 29.31 -8.61
C GLY A 41 -4.63 28.97 -9.85
N THR A 42 -3.62 28.10 -9.73
CA THR A 42 -2.64 27.81 -10.78
C THR A 42 -3.21 26.90 -11.86
N ASN A 43 -3.69 25.69 -11.50
CA ASN A 43 -4.14 24.68 -12.47
C ASN A 43 -5.48 23.98 -12.11
N PRO A 44 -6.54 24.71 -11.72
CA PRO A 44 -7.78 24.09 -11.24
C PRO A 44 -8.54 23.27 -12.30
N ARG A 45 -8.26 23.46 -13.60
CA ARG A 45 -8.87 22.72 -14.72
C ARG A 45 -7.90 21.77 -15.42
N SER A 46 -6.78 21.41 -14.79
CA SER A 46 -5.84 20.47 -15.44
C SER A 46 -6.55 19.16 -15.80
N LEU A 47 -6.18 18.51 -16.90
CA LEU A 47 -6.73 17.18 -17.20
C LEU A 47 -6.12 16.08 -16.30
N SER A 48 -4.95 16.36 -15.73
CA SER A 48 -4.28 15.47 -14.78
C SER A 48 -4.72 15.80 -13.35
N ILE A 49 -5.21 14.79 -12.63
CA ILE A 49 -5.53 14.91 -11.19
C ILE A 49 -4.26 15.29 -10.41
N ALA A 50 -3.11 14.70 -10.75
CA ALA A 50 -1.83 15.02 -10.11
C ALA A 50 -1.50 16.51 -10.20
N ASN A 51 -1.71 17.12 -11.37
CA ASN A 51 -1.47 18.57 -11.55
C ASN A 51 -2.46 19.45 -10.78
N ARG A 52 -3.67 18.96 -10.48
CA ARG A 52 -4.65 19.71 -9.67
C ARG A 52 -4.28 19.69 -8.19
N PHE A 53 -3.74 18.58 -7.71
CA PHE A 53 -3.35 18.40 -6.30
C PHE A 53 -1.87 18.67 -6.02
N ASP A 54 -1.10 19.06 -7.03
CA ASP A 54 0.33 19.39 -6.90
C ASP A 54 0.56 20.39 -5.77
N ARG A 55 1.36 19.99 -4.78
CA ARG A 55 1.72 20.73 -3.55
C ARG A 55 0.55 21.14 -2.64
N LEU A 56 -0.69 20.81 -3.00
CA LEU A 56 -1.88 21.31 -2.33
C LEU A 56 -2.09 20.66 -0.95
N GLY A 57 -1.82 19.36 -0.83
CA GLY A 57 -1.91 18.63 0.44
C GLY A 57 -0.92 19.17 1.47
N ALA A 58 0.35 19.36 1.07
CA ALA A 58 1.37 19.94 1.94
C ALA A 58 1.01 21.37 2.36
N ALA A 59 0.62 22.23 1.41
CA ALA A 59 0.28 23.63 1.69
C ALA A 59 -0.93 23.76 2.64
N LEU A 60 -1.94 22.92 2.46
CA LEU A 60 -3.12 22.88 3.33
C LEU A 60 -2.73 22.55 4.78
N MET A 61 -1.95 21.49 4.98
CA MET A 61 -1.50 21.09 6.31
C MET A 61 -0.57 22.11 6.96
N GLU A 62 0.34 22.71 6.19
CA GLU A 62 1.26 23.75 6.68
C GLU A 62 0.53 25.03 7.08
N GLN A 63 -0.45 25.46 6.29
CA GLN A 63 -1.27 26.62 6.63
C GLN A 63 -2.11 26.34 7.88
N PHE A 64 -2.68 25.14 7.98
CA PHE A 64 -3.41 24.72 9.16
C PHE A 64 -2.52 24.69 10.41
N ALA A 65 -1.34 24.07 10.33
CA ALA A 65 -0.41 23.97 11.45
C ALA A 65 0.07 25.32 11.98
N LYS A 66 0.12 26.36 11.13
CA LYS A 66 0.45 27.74 11.54
C LYS A 66 -0.67 28.43 12.32
N ASN A 67 -1.93 28.18 11.94
CA ASN A 67 -3.07 28.96 12.42
C ASN A 67 -3.96 28.19 13.42
N GLY A 68 -3.84 26.87 13.49
CA GLY A 68 -4.63 25.96 14.31
C GLY A 68 -6.15 26.02 14.07
N SER A 69 -6.57 26.60 12.94
CA SER A 69 -7.96 26.94 12.64
C SER A 69 -8.43 26.21 11.39
N SER A 70 -9.73 25.87 11.35
CA SER A 70 -10.34 25.22 10.18
C SER A 70 -10.19 26.06 8.91
N ILE A 71 -9.98 25.40 7.78
CA ILE A 71 -9.82 25.99 6.45
C ILE A 71 -10.91 25.41 5.55
N SER A 72 -11.54 26.24 4.73
CA SER A 72 -12.44 25.80 3.66
C SER A 72 -12.32 26.79 2.52
N GLN A 73 -11.92 26.29 1.36
CA GLN A 73 -11.76 27.04 0.14
C GLN A 73 -12.12 26.15 -1.04
N SER A 74 -12.76 26.73 -2.05
CA SER A 74 -13.04 26.06 -3.31
C SER A 74 -12.95 27.03 -4.47
N VAL A 75 -12.60 26.50 -5.63
CA VAL A 75 -12.57 27.22 -6.90
C VAL A 75 -13.17 26.35 -7.99
N PHE A 76 -14.07 26.92 -8.78
CA PHE A 76 -14.58 26.24 -9.96
C PHE A 76 -14.93 27.25 -11.05
N HIS A 77 -15.13 26.74 -12.26
CA HIS A 77 -15.49 27.54 -13.43
C HIS A 77 -16.95 27.33 -13.75
N THR A 78 -17.67 28.42 -13.97
CA THR A 78 -19.09 28.39 -14.33
C THR A 78 -19.38 29.51 -15.33
N THR A 79 -20.62 29.61 -15.81
CA THR A 79 -21.01 30.73 -16.69
C THR A 79 -21.37 31.96 -15.87
N THR A 80 -21.19 33.16 -16.42
CA THR A 80 -21.55 34.42 -15.74
C THR A 80 -23.01 34.41 -15.24
N ASP A 81 -23.95 33.86 -16.01
CA ASP A 81 -25.35 33.72 -15.60
C ASP A 81 -25.50 32.86 -14.32
N LYS A 82 -24.78 31.74 -14.25
CA LYS A 82 -24.79 30.86 -13.08
C LYS A 82 -24.07 31.48 -11.89
N ALA A 83 -23.02 32.26 -12.12
CA ALA A 83 -22.27 32.96 -11.08
C ALA A 83 -23.13 33.96 -10.28
N TYR A 84 -24.17 34.53 -10.88
CA TYR A 84 -25.12 35.40 -10.18
C TYR A 84 -26.11 34.65 -9.28
N ASN A 85 -26.28 33.33 -9.45
CA ASN A 85 -27.13 32.52 -8.60
C ASN A 85 -26.38 32.05 -7.34
N LEU A 86 -26.34 32.90 -6.32
CA LEU A 86 -25.63 32.62 -5.06
C LEU A 86 -26.06 31.32 -4.37
N ALA A 87 -27.33 30.94 -4.45
CA ALA A 87 -27.81 29.68 -3.86
C ALA A 87 -27.29 28.46 -4.64
N GLY A 88 -27.28 28.54 -5.97
CA GLY A 88 -26.67 27.54 -6.84
C GLY A 88 -25.18 27.38 -6.57
N ILE A 89 -24.44 28.49 -6.48
CA ILE A 89 -23.00 28.50 -6.17
C ILE A 89 -22.70 27.82 -4.83
N LYS A 90 -23.45 28.15 -3.76
CA LYS A 90 -23.26 27.47 -2.46
C LYS A 90 -23.55 25.97 -2.52
N SER A 91 -24.54 25.56 -3.32
CA SER A 91 -24.84 24.16 -3.54
C SER A 91 -23.70 23.45 -4.28
N GLU A 92 -23.17 24.06 -5.34
CA GLU A 92 -22.02 23.52 -6.10
C GLU A 92 -20.76 23.40 -5.22
N GLN A 93 -20.47 24.41 -4.38
CA GLN A 93 -19.38 24.35 -3.40
C GLN A 93 -19.56 23.20 -2.41
N THR A 94 -20.79 23.00 -1.91
CA THR A 94 -21.11 21.90 -1.00
C THR A 94 -20.93 20.54 -1.68
N LEU A 95 -21.33 20.42 -2.95
CA LEU A 95 -21.12 19.19 -3.72
C LEU A 95 -19.63 18.94 -3.96
N LEU A 96 -18.86 19.97 -4.32
CA LEU A 96 -17.43 19.87 -4.54
C LEU A 96 -16.69 19.42 -3.26
N HIS A 97 -17.12 19.86 -2.08
CA HIS A 97 -16.51 19.42 -0.82
C HIS A 97 -16.89 18.00 -0.39
N ASN A 98 -18.08 17.51 -0.73
CA ASN A 98 -18.63 16.27 -0.15
C ASN A 98 -18.84 15.12 -1.14
N LYS A 99 -18.92 15.41 -2.43
CA LYS A 99 -19.36 14.46 -3.48
C LYS A 99 -18.61 14.65 -4.81
N ALA A 100 -17.42 15.21 -4.77
CA ALA A 100 -16.59 15.31 -5.96
C ALA A 100 -16.20 13.93 -6.51
N ASP A 101 -15.91 13.89 -7.81
CA ASP A 101 -15.43 12.70 -8.52
C ASP A 101 -14.16 12.14 -7.88
N ASN A 102 -13.28 13.02 -7.44
CA ASN A 102 -12.03 12.69 -6.76
C ASN A 102 -12.03 13.28 -5.35
N LEU A 103 -11.69 12.45 -4.37
CA LEU A 103 -11.59 12.81 -2.97
C LEU A 103 -10.38 12.10 -2.37
N ILE A 104 -9.48 12.85 -1.74
CA ILE A 104 -8.42 12.29 -0.88
C ILE A 104 -8.56 12.97 0.48
N SER A 105 -8.71 12.18 1.54
CA SER A 105 -8.83 12.68 2.91
C SER A 105 -7.82 12.04 3.85
N LEU A 106 -7.25 12.85 4.74
CA LEU A 106 -6.36 12.43 5.82
C LEU A 106 -6.96 12.87 7.14
N SER A 107 -7.34 11.91 7.98
CA SER A 107 -7.79 12.15 9.35
C SER A 107 -6.69 11.76 10.34
N ILE A 108 -6.46 12.63 11.31
CA ILE A 108 -5.41 12.48 12.33
C ILE A 108 -6.10 12.59 13.69
N LYS A 109 -5.99 11.54 14.50
CA LYS A 109 -6.45 11.58 15.89
C LYS A 109 -5.28 11.89 16.79
N THR A 110 -5.40 12.86 17.68
CA THR A 110 -4.37 13.17 18.68
C THR A 110 -4.51 12.27 19.91
N ALA A 111 -3.43 12.13 20.68
CA ALA A 111 -3.44 11.40 21.95
C ALA A 111 -4.38 12.04 22.99
N SER A 112 -4.68 13.34 22.87
CA SER A 112 -5.68 14.03 23.70
C SER A 112 -7.13 13.79 23.26
N GLY A 113 -7.36 13.08 22.15
CA GLY A 113 -8.67 12.69 21.64
C GLY A 113 -9.29 13.66 20.63
N LYS A 114 -8.52 14.63 20.12
CA LYS A 114 -8.97 15.55 19.06
C LYS A 114 -8.82 14.89 17.70
N THR A 115 -9.62 15.32 16.73
CA THR A 115 -9.53 14.83 15.35
C THR A 115 -9.35 15.99 14.39
N VAL A 116 -8.36 15.90 13.52
CA VAL A 116 -8.14 16.85 12.43
C VAL A 116 -8.31 16.13 11.11
N THR A 117 -9.18 16.63 10.24
CA THR A 117 -9.41 16.04 8.91
C THR A 117 -9.07 17.03 7.82
N PHE A 118 -8.16 16.62 6.95
CA PHE A 118 -7.80 17.29 5.71
C PHE A 118 -8.50 16.60 4.54
N SER A 119 -9.00 17.38 3.59
CA SER A 119 -9.60 16.85 2.36
C SER A 119 -9.15 17.67 1.16
N LEU A 120 -8.87 16.96 0.06
CA LEU A 120 -8.62 17.48 -1.27
C LEU A 120 -9.67 16.89 -2.19
N THR A 121 -10.44 17.73 -2.87
CA THR A 121 -11.50 17.30 -3.77
C THR A 121 -11.34 17.89 -5.14
N SER A 122 -11.64 17.12 -6.19
CA SER A 122 -11.70 17.68 -7.54
C SER A 122 -12.74 16.99 -8.41
N GLN A 123 -13.32 17.78 -9.31
CA GLN A 123 -14.27 17.37 -10.35
C GLN A 123 -13.95 18.13 -11.63
N ASP A 124 -14.55 17.80 -12.77
CA ASP A 124 -14.18 18.32 -14.09
C ASP A 124 -13.90 19.83 -14.17
N ASP A 125 -14.67 20.65 -13.45
CA ASP A 125 -14.60 22.11 -13.44
C ASP A 125 -14.14 22.75 -12.12
N GLY A 126 -13.81 21.96 -11.10
CA GLY A 126 -13.61 22.45 -9.74
C GLY A 126 -12.57 21.72 -8.89
N LEU A 127 -12.03 22.46 -7.92
CA LEU A 127 -11.06 22.03 -6.92
C LEU A 127 -11.49 22.58 -5.55
N GLY A 128 -11.57 21.71 -4.55
CA GLY A 128 -11.93 22.06 -3.17
C GLY A 128 -10.90 21.55 -2.18
N VAL A 129 -10.76 22.26 -1.07
CA VAL A 129 -9.94 21.85 0.07
C VAL A 129 -10.63 22.19 1.38
N GLN A 130 -10.50 21.31 2.36
CA GLN A 130 -10.94 21.58 3.73
C GLN A 130 -9.96 21.04 4.77
N ALA A 131 -9.78 21.80 5.85
CA ALA A 131 -9.20 21.33 7.10
C ALA A 131 -10.21 21.59 8.22
N THR A 132 -10.55 20.56 9.00
CA THR A 132 -11.53 20.66 10.09
C THR A 132 -10.95 20.11 11.38
N VAL A 133 -11.40 20.65 12.51
CA VAL A 133 -10.97 20.22 13.86
C VAL A 133 -12.20 19.90 14.71
N GLU A 134 -12.18 18.72 15.31
CA GLU A 134 -13.17 18.26 16.26
C GLU A 134 -12.50 18.00 17.63
N GLY A 135 -13.22 18.26 18.73
CA GLY A 135 -12.71 18.04 20.09
C GLY A 135 -11.96 19.24 20.71
N GLY A 136 -12.12 20.44 20.15
CA GLY A 136 -11.58 21.70 20.71
C GLY A 136 -10.19 22.08 20.18
N PRO A 137 -9.57 23.15 20.71
CA PRO A 137 -8.29 23.67 20.19
C PRO A 137 -7.15 22.67 20.41
N LEU A 138 -6.19 22.67 19.50
CA LEU A 138 -4.97 21.84 19.54
C LEU A 138 -3.86 22.53 20.33
N SER A 139 -2.98 21.75 20.95
CA SER A 139 -1.75 22.27 21.57
C SER A 139 -0.68 22.59 20.52
N GLU A 140 0.35 23.34 20.92
CA GLU A 140 1.51 23.63 20.04
C GLU A 140 2.23 22.35 19.60
N ASP A 141 2.36 21.36 20.49
CA ASP A 141 2.97 20.07 20.17
C ASP A 141 2.12 19.27 19.17
N GLU A 142 0.80 19.28 19.32
CA GLU A 142 -0.12 18.64 18.37
C GLU A 142 -0.04 19.31 16.99
N LEU A 143 -0.06 20.64 16.93
CA LEU A 143 0.07 21.39 15.67
C LEU A 143 1.41 21.12 14.98
N LYS A 144 2.51 21.06 15.74
CA LYS A 144 3.84 20.72 15.23
C LYS A 144 3.89 19.29 14.68
N ALA A 145 3.33 18.32 15.41
CA ALA A 145 3.29 16.93 14.98
C ALA A 145 2.43 16.75 13.70
N ILE A 146 1.30 17.44 13.61
CA ILE A 146 0.47 17.48 12.40
C ILE A 146 1.24 18.11 11.24
N GLY A 147 1.88 19.26 11.45
CA GLY A 147 2.67 19.93 10.41
C GLY A 147 3.80 19.06 9.85
N ALA A 148 4.43 18.21 10.68
CA ALA A 148 5.48 17.29 10.25
C ALA A 148 5.00 16.24 9.23
N LEU A 149 3.69 15.97 9.16
CA LEU A 149 3.09 15.03 8.22
C LEU A 149 2.79 15.65 6.84
N SER A 150 2.98 16.96 6.63
CA SER A 150 2.62 17.65 5.38
C SER A 150 3.25 16.99 4.14
N SER A 151 4.56 16.70 4.21
CA SER A 151 5.28 16.03 3.12
C SER A 151 4.87 14.58 2.90
N ALA A 152 4.45 13.88 3.96
CA ALA A 152 3.96 12.52 3.89
C ALA A 152 2.58 12.46 3.22
N PHE A 153 1.70 13.40 3.56
CA PHE A 153 0.39 13.52 2.93
C PHE A 153 0.52 13.85 1.44
N GLN A 154 1.38 14.81 1.08
CA GLN A 154 1.61 15.14 -0.32
C GLN A 154 2.19 13.96 -1.09
N ALA A 155 3.16 13.23 -0.53
CA ALA A 155 3.73 12.06 -1.20
C ALA A 155 2.68 10.97 -1.48
N ALA A 156 1.76 10.73 -0.53
CA ALA A 156 0.65 9.81 -0.73
C ALA A 156 -0.30 10.29 -1.85
N VAL A 157 -0.61 11.59 -1.90
CA VAL A 157 -1.41 12.20 -2.97
C VAL A 157 -0.72 12.07 -4.33
N ASP A 158 0.57 12.39 -4.41
CA ASP A 158 1.37 12.31 -5.64
C ASP A 158 1.46 10.86 -6.14
N GLY A 159 1.68 9.91 -5.23
CA GLY A 159 1.72 8.48 -5.56
C GLY A 159 0.38 7.96 -6.11
N LEU A 160 -0.73 8.29 -5.44
CA LEU A 160 -2.07 7.86 -5.85
C LEU A 160 -2.51 8.45 -7.19
N THR A 161 -2.06 9.67 -7.51
CA THR A 161 -2.43 10.38 -8.74
C THR A 161 -1.42 10.20 -9.88
N ALA A 162 -0.32 9.49 -9.63
CA ALA A 162 0.66 9.13 -10.64
C ALA A 162 0.09 8.17 -11.71
N GLN A 163 0.75 8.10 -12.87
CA GLN A 163 0.44 7.16 -13.94
C GLN A 163 1.68 6.32 -14.28
N PRO A 164 1.72 5.01 -13.95
CA PRO A 164 0.74 4.26 -13.15
C PRO A 164 0.74 4.70 -11.66
N PRO A 165 -0.36 4.44 -10.92
CA PRO A 165 -0.48 4.78 -9.51
C PRO A 165 0.49 3.97 -8.63
N LYS A 166 0.86 4.55 -7.48
CA LYS A 166 1.76 4.00 -6.47
C LYS A 166 1.24 4.28 -5.06
N LEU A 167 1.73 3.55 -4.05
CA LEU A 167 1.30 3.72 -2.66
C LEU A 167 2.45 4.24 -1.76
N ASP A 168 2.67 5.55 -1.71
CA ASP A 168 3.68 6.15 -0.82
C ASP A 168 3.12 6.40 0.60
N LEU A 169 2.96 5.31 1.36
CA LEU A 169 2.35 5.34 2.70
C LEU A 169 3.40 5.32 3.84
N GLY A 170 4.67 5.06 3.52
CA GLY A 170 5.70 4.75 4.52
C GLY A 170 6.05 5.90 5.47
N LYS A 171 5.85 7.15 5.06
CA LYS A 171 6.05 8.32 5.93
C LYS A 171 4.85 8.58 6.85
N LEU A 172 3.64 8.14 6.46
CA LEU A 172 2.44 8.25 7.29
C LEU A 172 2.49 7.33 8.51
N THR A 173 3.40 6.36 8.54
CA THR A 173 3.59 5.48 9.71
C THR A 173 4.60 6.01 10.73
N GLN A 174 5.24 7.17 10.47
CA GLN A 174 6.37 7.70 11.27
C GLN A 174 5.95 8.76 12.30
N PHE A 175 4.73 8.68 12.81
CA PHE A 175 4.23 9.62 13.80
C PHE A 175 4.66 9.25 15.22
N ASP A 176 4.77 10.27 16.07
CA ASP A 176 4.98 10.09 17.50
C ASP A 176 3.66 9.69 18.18
N SER A 177 3.57 8.43 18.62
CA SER A 177 2.37 7.90 19.26
C SER A 177 2.05 8.53 20.62
N SER A 178 2.97 9.29 21.21
CA SER A 178 2.72 10.05 22.44
C SER A 178 1.92 11.33 22.19
N VAL A 179 1.92 11.83 20.94
CA VAL A 179 1.20 13.04 20.52
C VAL A 179 0.03 12.70 19.60
N LEU A 180 0.20 11.75 18.67
CA LEU A 180 -0.82 11.32 17.70
C LEU A 180 -1.25 9.88 17.98
N ALA A 181 -2.55 9.64 18.11
CA ALA A 181 -3.11 8.32 18.39
C ALA A 181 -3.28 7.47 17.12
N SER A 182 -3.75 8.06 16.02
CA SER A 182 -3.94 7.34 14.75
C SER A 182 -3.87 8.27 13.54
N ILE A 183 -3.56 7.67 12.38
CA ILE A 183 -3.57 8.28 11.06
C ILE A 183 -4.44 7.44 10.14
N ASP A 184 -5.40 8.07 9.47
CA ASP A 184 -6.35 7.43 8.57
C ASP A 184 -6.36 8.17 7.22
N LEU A 185 -5.94 7.52 6.14
CA LEU A 185 -5.95 8.06 4.79
C LEU A 185 -7.01 7.33 3.97
N ASN A 186 -7.95 8.06 3.40
CA ASN A 186 -8.94 7.53 2.47
C ASN A 186 -8.82 8.23 1.11
N ALA A 187 -8.96 7.48 0.03
CA ALA A 187 -9.01 8.05 -1.30
C ALA A 187 -10.08 7.37 -2.15
N LYS A 188 -10.71 8.17 -3.01
CA LYS A 188 -11.55 7.76 -4.11
C LYS A 188 -11.17 8.60 -5.31
N LEU A 189 -10.62 7.98 -6.34
CA LEU A 189 -10.22 8.63 -7.57
C LEU A 189 -10.99 8.02 -8.74
N LYS A 190 -11.59 8.87 -9.56
CA LYS A 190 -12.33 8.43 -10.75
C LYS A 190 -11.37 7.77 -11.74
N GLY A 191 -11.67 6.51 -12.07
CA GLY A 191 -10.92 5.75 -13.06
C GLY A 191 -11.43 5.95 -14.48
N VAL A 192 -10.86 5.18 -15.41
CA VAL A 192 -11.38 5.04 -16.78
C VAL A 192 -12.53 4.02 -16.73
N ASP A 193 -13.58 4.23 -17.54
CA ASP A 193 -14.75 3.33 -17.65
C ASP A 193 -15.49 3.06 -16.32
N ASP A 194 -15.60 4.07 -15.45
CA ASP A 194 -16.23 4.01 -14.10
C ASP A 194 -15.58 3.01 -13.11
N GLU A 195 -14.36 2.54 -13.38
CA GLU A 195 -13.60 1.71 -12.44
C GLU A 195 -12.75 2.56 -11.49
N ASP A 196 -13.40 3.10 -10.46
CA ASP A 196 -12.76 3.94 -9.43
C ASP A 196 -11.59 3.23 -8.72
N LEU A 197 -10.52 3.98 -8.46
CA LEU A 197 -9.47 3.60 -7.52
C LEU A 197 -9.88 4.06 -6.12
N THR A 198 -9.96 3.12 -5.18
CA THR A 198 -10.27 3.38 -3.77
C THR A 198 -9.13 2.90 -2.88
N LEU A 199 -8.82 3.68 -1.84
CA LEU A 199 -7.83 3.34 -0.82
C LEU A 199 -8.43 3.63 0.56
N ALA A 200 -8.23 2.72 1.50
CA ALA A 200 -8.40 2.95 2.93
C ALA A 200 -7.14 2.47 3.64
N PHE A 201 -6.41 3.39 4.27
CA PHE A 201 -5.23 3.14 5.07
C PHE A 201 -5.47 3.64 6.50
N SER A 202 -5.05 2.85 7.49
CA SER A 202 -5.10 3.23 8.89
C SER A 202 -3.84 2.75 9.61
N ALA A 203 -3.29 3.58 10.48
CA ALA A 203 -2.15 3.26 11.31
C ALA A 203 -2.32 3.82 12.72
N ASP A 204 -2.20 2.94 13.72
CA ASP A 204 -2.11 3.29 15.14
C ASP A 204 -0.94 2.52 15.80
N ASN A 205 -0.83 2.58 17.13
CA ASN A 205 0.24 1.89 17.87
C ASN A 205 0.01 0.38 18.08
N GLN A 206 -1.13 -0.17 17.66
CA GLN A 206 -1.50 -1.58 17.80
C GLN A 206 -1.62 -2.30 16.45
N ARG A 207 -2.00 -1.60 15.40
CA ARG A 207 -2.32 -2.19 14.10
C ARG A 207 -2.10 -1.19 12.98
N ARG A 208 -1.79 -1.73 11.81
CA ARG A 208 -1.91 -1.02 10.55
C ARG A 208 -2.80 -1.81 9.61
N THR A 209 -3.67 -1.15 8.86
CA THR A 209 -4.46 -1.75 7.77
C THR A 209 -4.34 -0.96 6.46
N THR A 210 -4.28 -1.66 5.33
CA THR A 210 -4.40 -1.07 3.99
C THR A 210 -5.36 -1.91 3.16
N GLN A 211 -6.36 -1.28 2.56
CA GLN A 211 -7.25 -1.89 1.60
C GLN A 211 -7.29 -1.00 0.36
N MET A 212 -7.17 -1.60 -0.82
CA MET A 212 -7.31 -0.89 -2.08
C MET A 212 -8.06 -1.73 -3.09
N SER A 213 -8.88 -1.06 -3.90
CA SER A 213 -9.58 -1.65 -5.04
C SER A 213 -9.48 -0.68 -6.21
N GLY A 214 -9.19 -1.21 -7.39
CA GLY A 214 -9.13 -0.44 -8.63
C GLY A 214 -9.35 -1.35 -9.85
N PRO A 215 -9.15 -0.82 -11.07
CA PRO A 215 -9.46 -1.54 -12.32
C PRO A 215 -8.64 -2.84 -12.46
N ASP A 216 -7.39 -2.80 -12.02
CA ASP A 216 -6.50 -3.95 -12.13
C ASP A 216 -6.74 -5.03 -11.10
N GLY A 217 -7.37 -4.72 -9.96
CA GLY A 217 -7.60 -5.67 -8.89
C GLY A 217 -7.73 -5.03 -7.51
N LYS A 218 -7.54 -5.86 -6.49
CA LYS A 218 -7.69 -5.53 -5.07
C LYS A 218 -6.48 -6.00 -4.28
N LEU A 219 -6.17 -5.28 -3.21
CA LEU A 219 -5.21 -5.72 -2.20
C LEU A 219 -5.73 -5.43 -0.79
N ASN A 220 -5.40 -6.30 0.16
CA ASN A 220 -5.72 -6.14 1.57
C ASN A 220 -4.52 -6.55 2.42
N LEU A 221 -4.10 -5.69 3.35
CA LEU A 221 -2.99 -5.93 4.27
C LEU A 221 -3.39 -5.53 5.68
N THR A 222 -3.00 -6.34 6.66
CA THR A 222 -3.10 -6.03 8.09
C THR A 222 -1.79 -6.42 8.76
N VAL A 223 -1.27 -5.54 9.62
CA VAL A 223 -0.07 -5.78 10.44
C VAL A 223 -0.45 -5.58 11.91
N ASP A 224 -0.12 -6.55 12.77
CA ASP A 224 -0.38 -6.52 14.21
C ASP A 224 0.88 -6.11 14.99
N LEU A 225 0.83 -4.93 15.59
CA LEU A 225 1.93 -4.32 16.35
C LEU A 225 1.84 -4.58 17.85
N LYS A 226 0.81 -5.27 18.34
CA LYS A 226 0.58 -5.47 19.78
C LYS A 226 1.71 -6.24 20.45
N ASN A 227 2.37 -7.12 19.71
CA ASN A 227 3.46 -7.94 20.22
C ASN A 227 4.83 -7.32 19.91
N GLY A 228 5.22 -6.30 20.69
CA GLY A 228 6.55 -5.69 20.54
C GLY A 228 7.71 -6.66 20.85
N ALA A 229 7.47 -7.75 21.58
CA ALA A 229 8.51 -8.69 22.00
C ALA A 229 9.07 -9.56 20.86
N ILE A 230 8.35 -9.66 19.73
CA ILE A 230 8.78 -10.43 18.55
C ILE A 230 9.52 -9.58 17.52
N LEU A 231 9.54 -8.25 17.71
CA LEU A 231 10.19 -7.33 16.78
C LEU A 231 11.70 -7.47 16.87
N GLY A 232 12.32 -7.67 15.71
CA GLY A 232 13.77 -7.74 15.55
C GLY A 232 14.41 -6.36 15.56
N ASP A 233 15.73 -6.31 15.42
CA ASP A 233 16.42 -5.04 15.15
C ASP A 233 16.25 -4.62 13.68
N ALA A 234 16.61 -3.36 13.37
CA ALA A 234 16.42 -2.78 12.04
C ALA A 234 17.07 -3.60 10.91
N LYS A 235 18.23 -4.25 11.16
CA LYS A 235 18.90 -5.10 10.17
C LYS A 235 18.09 -6.37 9.91
N GLN A 236 17.63 -7.02 10.97
CA GLN A 236 16.78 -8.21 10.87
C GLN A 236 15.48 -7.90 10.12
N GLN A 237 14.81 -6.80 10.47
CA GLN A 237 13.60 -6.33 9.81
C GLN A 237 13.83 -6.07 8.31
N ALA A 238 14.90 -5.35 7.96
CA ALA A 238 15.24 -5.06 6.57
C ALA A 238 15.52 -6.33 5.76
N ASN A 239 16.26 -7.29 6.33
CA ASN A 239 16.54 -8.57 5.67
C ASN A 239 15.27 -9.38 5.42
N ALA A 240 14.37 -9.43 6.41
CA ALA A 240 13.11 -10.12 6.28
C ALA A 240 12.21 -9.46 5.22
N LEU A 241 12.07 -8.13 5.27
CA LEU A 241 11.32 -7.37 4.28
C LEU A 241 11.86 -7.61 2.87
N ASN A 242 13.17 -7.49 2.66
CA ASN A 242 13.79 -7.74 1.35
C ASN A 242 13.55 -9.16 0.84
N SER A 243 13.54 -10.15 1.74
CA SER A 243 13.28 -11.55 1.36
C SER A 243 11.83 -11.75 0.90
N TYR A 244 10.86 -11.12 1.57
CA TYR A 244 9.47 -11.12 1.14
C TYR A 244 9.28 -10.34 -0.17
N LEU A 245 9.93 -9.19 -0.35
CA LEU A 245 9.85 -8.44 -1.62
C LEU A 245 10.41 -9.25 -2.79
N ALA A 246 11.54 -9.92 -2.61
CA ALA A 246 12.09 -10.84 -3.61
C ALA A 246 11.16 -12.05 -3.87
N GLN A 247 10.37 -12.45 -2.88
CA GLN A 247 9.32 -13.46 -3.07
C GLN A 247 8.19 -12.94 -3.95
N LEU A 248 7.72 -11.73 -3.70
CA LEU A 248 6.68 -11.08 -4.51
C LEU A 248 7.10 -10.94 -5.97
N ASP A 249 8.37 -10.63 -6.24
CA ASP A 249 8.90 -10.58 -7.61
C ASP A 249 8.84 -11.95 -8.32
N ARG A 250 9.21 -13.04 -7.63
CA ARG A 250 9.14 -14.41 -8.18
C ARG A 250 7.71 -14.86 -8.41
N VAL A 251 6.81 -14.54 -7.49
CA VAL A 251 5.37 -14.84 -7.59
C VAL A 251 4.74 -14.05 -8.75
N GLN A 252 5.10 -12.79 -8.93
CA GLN A 252 4.66 -11.97 -10.07
C GLN A 252 5.07 -12.63 -11.39
N GLU A 253 6.34 -13.03 -11.53
CA GLU A 253 6.83 -13.69 -12.74
C GLU A 253 6.12 -15.03 -12.97
N ARG A 254 6.01 -15.85 -11.93
CA ARG A 254 5.42 -17.19 -12.01
C ARG A 254 3.92 -17.16 -12.33
N GLY A 255 3.19 -16.24 -11.73
CA GLY A 255 1.74 -16.06 -11.91
C GLY A 255 1.34 -15.10 -13.03
N ASN A 256 2.30 -14.48 -13.71
CA ASN A 256 2.07 -13.47 -14.75
C ASN A 256 1.15 -12.32 -14.29
N ALA A 257 1.36 -11.83 -13.07
CA ALA A 257 0.57 -10.75 -12.49
C ALA A 257 0.83 -9.41 -13.19
N LYS A 258 -0.17 -8.53 -13.21
CA LYS A 258 0.00 -7.14 -13.67
C LYS A 258 1.05 -6.41 -12.81
N ALA A 259 2.09 -5.89 -13.46
CA ALA A 259 3.22 -5.25 -12.79
C ALA A 259 2.81 -4.04 -11.92
N ALA A 260 1.89 -3.19 -12.39
CA ALA A 260 1.44 -2.02 -11.63
C ALA A 260 0.70 -2.42 -10.33
N LEU A 261 -0.16 -3.44 -10.39
CA LEU A 261 -0.84 -3.97 -9.20
C LEU A 261 0.15 -4.57 -8.19
N MET A 262 1.13 -5.32 -8.68
CA MET A 262 2.16 -5.92 -7.81
C MET A 262 3.08 -4.87 -7.20
N GLU A 263 3.41 -3.80 -7.92
CA GLU A 263 4.20 -2.70 -7.39
C GLU A 263 3.45 -1.99 -6.26
N MET A 264 2.15 -1.68 -6.42
CA MET A 264 1.33 -1.14 -5.33
C MET A 264 1.23 -2.10 -4.14
N PHE A 265 1.16 -3.42 -4.38
CA PHE A 265 1.17 -4.41 -3.31
C PHE A 265 2.50 -4.41 -2.54
N LYS A 266 3.64 -4.28 -3.24
CA LYS A 266 4.98 -4.17 -2.65
C LYS A 266 5.16 -2.86 -1.89
N ASP A 267 4.67 -1.75 -2.42
CA ASP A 267 4.67 -0.43 -1.78
C ASP A 267 3.91 -0.49 -0.45
N ALA A 268 2.67 -1.01 -0.47
CA ALA A 268 1.87 -1.20 0.73
C ALA A 268 2.56 -2.14 1.72
N PHE A 269 3.04 -3.30 1.26
CA PHE A 269 3.71 -4.27 2.14
C PHE A 269 4.93 -3.66 2.84
N SER A 270 5.73 -2.89 2.10
CA SER A 270 6.92 -2.20 2.61
C SER A 270 6.55 -1.12 3.62
N ALA A 271 5.60 -0.24 3.28
CA ALA A 271 5.14 0.81 4.18
C ALA A 271 4.64 0.23 5.52
N MET A 272 3.83 -0.82 5.45
CA MET A 272 3.17 -1.44 6.59
C MET A 272 4.13 -2.15 7.54
N ASN A 273 5.24 -2.69 7.00
CA ASN A 273 6.29 -3.38 7.76
C ASN A 273 7.52 -2.50 8.04
N SER A 274 7.43 -1.19 7.82
CA SER A 274 8.51 -0.23 8.08
C SER A 274 8.32 0.52 9.41
N HIS A 275 9.38 1.13 9.96
CA HIS A 275 9.27 2.07 11.09
C HIS A 275 8.40 1.55 12.25
N TYR A 276 8.67 0.32 12.72
CA TYR A 276 7.94 -0.20 13.86
C TYR A 276 8.11 0.71 15.07
N PRO A 277 7.05 0.89 15.89
CA PRO A 277 7.16 1.63 17.14
C PRO A 277 8.31 1.01 17.94
N GLN A 278 9.36 1.78 18.17
CA GLN A 278 10.43 1.35 19.06
C GLN A 278 9.83 1.34 20.46
N GLY A 279 9.43 0.14 20.91
CA GLY A 279 8.75 -0.03 22.18
C GLY A 279 9.54 0.62 23.31
N ALA A 280 8.85 1.44 24.11
CA ALA A 280 9.33 1.92 25.40
C ALA A 280 10.03 0.78 26.14
N THR A 281 11.34 0.94 26.38
CA THR A 281 12.21 0.08 27.20
C THR A 281 11.63 -1.31 27.49
N LEU A 282 11.52 -2.15 26.46
CA LEU A 282 11.32 -3.58 26.70
C LEU A 282 12.47 -4.02 27.61
N PRO A 283 12.21 -4.71 28.74
CA PRO A 283 13.29 -5.07 29.65
C PRO A 283 14.38 -5.79 28.85
N GLU A 284 15.60 -5.25 28.95
CA GLU A 284 16.78 -5.49 28.09
C GLU A 284 17.11 -6.97 27.82
N ARG A 285 16.54 -7.88 28.63
CA ARG A 285 16.67 -9.34 28.56
C ARG A 285 15.77 -10.02 27.51
N LEU A 286 14.70 -9.36 27.05
CA LEU A 286 13.76 -9.89 26.05
C LEU A 286 14.29 -9.80 24.62
N THR A 287 14.97 -8.70 24.30
CA THR A 287 15.30 -8.27 22.92
C THR A 287 16.69 -8.70 22.43
N ARG A 288 17.43 -9.48 23.23
CA ARG A 288 18.82 -9.88 22.92
C ARG A 288 19.12 -11.38 23.00
N ASN A 289 18.12 -12.26 23.01
CA ASN A 289 18.44 -13.66 22.85
C ASN A 289 18.91 -13.92 21.41
N ALA A 290 20.17 -14.28 21.25
CA ALA A 290 20.79 -14.55 19.95
C ALA A 290 19.99 -15.59 19.14
N ALA A 291 19.44 -16.61 19.81
CA ALA A 291 18.61 -17.62 19.16
C ALA A 291 17.31 -17.04 18.58
N ASP A 292 16.63 -16.16 19.33
CA ASP A 292 15.40 -15.50 18.85
C ASP A 292 15.71 -14.59 17.64
N LYS A 293 16.84 -13.86 17.67
CA LYS A 293 17.30 -13.04 16.54
C LYS A 293 17.66 -13.85 15.29
N GLY A 294 18.20 -15.06 15.49
CA GLY A 294 18.58 -15.94 14.38
C GLY A 294 17.42 -16.72 13.80
N LEU A 295 16.37 -17.00 14.58
CA LEU A 295 15.29 -17.94 14.18
C LEU A 295 13.91 -17.30 13.97
N LEU A 296 13.77 -16.00 14.19
CA LEU A 296 12.55 -15.25 13.88
C LEU A 296 12.83 -14.29 12.72
N THR A 297 11.76 -13.90 11.99
CA THR A 297 11.87 -12.88 10.95
C THR A 297 12.13 -11.48 11.52
N GLY A 298 11.71 -11.24 12.76
CA GLY A 298 11.80 -9.92 13.39
C GLY A 298 10.79 -8.90 12.87
N LEU A 299 9.89 -9.29 11.98
CA LEU A 299 8.73 -8.48 11.60
C LEU A 299 7.56 -8.72 12.56
N ALA A 300 6.64 -7.76 12.60
CA ALA A 300 5.32 -7.96 13.18
C ALA A 300 4.57 -9.11 12.49
N ASP A 301 3.53 -9.61 13.14
CA ASP A 301 2.62 -10.55 12.52
C ASP A 301 1.74 -9.82 11.50
N PHE A 302 1.41 -10.48 10.40
CA PHE A 302 0.67 -9.86 9.31
C PHE A 302 -0.14 -10.86 8.48
N GLU A 303 -1.14 -10.32 7.78
CA GLU A 303 -1.88 -11.01 6.72
C GLU A 303 -1.97 -10.07 5.52
N ALA A 304 -1.64 -10.58 4.34
CA ALA A 304 -1.60 -9.83 3.10
C ALA A 304 -2.21 -10.66 1.96
N SER A 305 -2.96 -9.99 1.09
CA SER A 305 -3.55 -10.60 -0.11
C SER A 305 -3.60 -9.60 -1.26
N VAL A 306 -3.46 -10.13 -2.47
CA VAL A 306 -3.65 -9.41 -3.72
C VAL A 306 -4.43 -10.30 -4.70
N THR A 307 -5.38 -9.72 -5.41
CA THR A 307 -6.21 -10.42 -6.40
C THR A 307 -6.42 -9.53 -7.60
N GLN A 308 -6.14 -10.04 -8.79
CA GLN A 308 -6.35 -9.34 -10.04
C GLN A 308 -7.80 -9.49 -10.51
N THR A 309 -8.34 -8.46 -11.17
CA THR A 309 -9.63 -8.56 -11.87
C THR A 309 -9.54 -9.63 -12.97
N ASN A 310 -10.44 -10.62 -12.92
CA ASN A 310 -10.47 -11.71 -13.89
C ASN A 310 -10.80 -11.20 -15.28
N LYS A 311 -10.12 -11.73 -16.31
CA LYS A 311 -10.38 -11.38 -17.70
C LYS A 311 -10.59 -12.62 -18.56
N ALA A 312 -11.73 -12.69 -19.24
CA ALA A 312 -11.97 -13.67 -20.29
C ALA A 312 -11.32 -13.18 -21.59
N SER A 313 -10.00 -13.38 -21.72
CA SER A 313 -9.23 -12.89 -22.87
C SER A 313 -9.51 -13.65 -24.16
N ASN A 314 -9.99 -14.90 -24.07
CA ASN A 314 -10.32 -15.71 -25.23
C ASN A 314 -11.83 -15.72 -25.51
N PRO A 315 -12.32 -15.08 -26.59
CA PRO A 315 -13.75 -15.07 -26.89
C PRO A 315 -14.28 -16.43 -27.36
N MET A 316 -13.43 -17.38 -27.74
CA MET A 316 -13.83 -18.76 -28.07
C MET A 316 -13.88 -19.69 -26.86
N HIS A 317 -13.20 -19.33 -25.76
CA HIS A 317 -13.10 -20.14 -24.55
C HIS A 317 -13.34 -19.27 -23.30
N LEU A 318 -14.59 -18.86 -23.08
CA LEU A 318 -14.94 -17.93 -21.98
C LEU A 318 -14.68 -18.48 -20.57
N SER A 319 -14.54 -19.79 -20.41
CA SER A 319 -14.15 -20.43 -19.15
C SER A 319 -12.65 -20.30 -18.84
N GLU A 320 -11.82 -19.98 -19.85
CA GLU A 320 -10.38 -19.75 -19.69
C GLU A 320 -10.16 -18.30 -19.23
N LEU A 321 -10.15 -18.12 -17.91
CA LEU A 321 -9.93 -16.80 -17.32
C LEU A 321 -8.43 -16.55 -17.14
N ASP A 322 -8.00 -15.32 -17.43
CA ASP A 322 -6.77 -14.76 -16.93
C ASP A 322 -7.03 -14.26 -15.50
N SER A 323 -6.36 -14.84 -14.52
CA SER A 323 -6.55 -14.54 -13.10
C SER A 323 -5.24 -14.63 -12.34
N PHE A 324 -5.16 -13.90 -11.23
CA PHE A 324 -4.04 -13.96 -10.30
C PHE A 324 -4.55 -13.69 -8.89
N ALA A 325 -4.22 -14.56 -7.95
CA ALA A 325 -4.50 -14.40 -6.53
C ALA A 325 -3.32 -14.90 -5.71
N TYR A 326 -2.86 -14.07 -4.78
CA TYR A 326 -1.76 -14.42 -3.89
C TYR A 326 -2.08 -14.03 -2.46
N THR A 327 -1.78 -14.92 -1.52
CA THR A 327 -1.87 -14.66 -0.08
C THR A 327 -0.52 -14.93 0.58
N LEU A 328 -0.21 -14.12 1.60
CA LEU A 328 0.98 -14.23 2.42
C LEU A 328 0.63 -13.87 3.87
N SER A 329 1.07 -14.67 4.83
CA SER A 329 0.84 -14.39 6.25
C SER A 329 2.02 -14.82 7.11
N GLN A 330 2.13 -14.15 8.26
CA GLN A 330 3.03 -14.52 9.35
C GLN A 330 2.28 -14.39 10.68
N LYS A 331 2.42 -15.40 11.53
CA LYS A 331 1.84 -15.43 12.87
C LYS A 331 2.83 -15.99 13.88
N THR A 332 2.89 -15.36 15.04
CA THR A 332 3.78 -15.73 16.14
C THR A 332 2.99 -15.95 17.41
N VAL A 333 3.16 -17.12 18.01
CA VAL A 333 2.55 -17.48 19.30
C VAL A 333 3.66 -17.59 20.33
N VAL A 334 3.57 -16.78 21.39
CA VAL A 334 4.44 -16.87 22.56
C VAL A 334 3.63 -17.44 23.72
N ALA A 335 4.07 -18.57 24.25
CA ALA A 335 3.43 -19.25 25.39
C ALA A 335 4.41 -19.42 26.55
N GLY A 336 3.89 -19.56 27.77
CA GLY A 336 4.67 -19.69 29.01
C GLY A 336 4.43 -18.55 29.99
N SER A 337 4.42 -18.86 31.29
CA SER A 337 4.09 -17.88 32.36
C SER A 337 5.26 -16.97 32.73
N ILE A 338 6.50 -17.39 32.46
CA ILE A 338 7.71 -16.63 32.74
C ILE A 338 8.71 -16.75 31.60
N LEU A 339 9.54 -15.72 31.40
CA LEU A 339 10.51 -15.66 30.30
C LEU A 339 11.51 -16.82 30.26
N ARG A 340 11.77 -17.44 31.42
CA ARG A 340 12.71 -18.56 31.55
C ARG A 340 12.13 -19.87 31.02
N ASP A 341 10.81 -19.99 31.01
CA ASP A 341 10.06 -21.16 30.60
C ASP A 341 9.01 -20.75 29.56
N ARG A 342 9.51 -20.36 28.38
CA ARG A 342 8.70 -19.87 27.26
C ARG A 342 8.86 -20.74 26.02
N LYS A 343 7.82 -20.75 25.19
CA LYS A 343 7.81 -21.33 23.85
C LYS A 343 7.43 -20.26 22.84
N ILE A 344 8.11 -20.24 21.70
CA ILE A 344 7.81 -19.35 20.58
C ILE A 344 7.59 -20.22 19.35
N ASP A 345 6.43 -20.11 18.72
CA ASP A 345 6.16 -20.72 17.42
C ASP A 345 5.81 -19.61 16.43
N GLN A 346 6.62 -19.45 15.38
CA GLN A 346 6.38 -18.53 14.28
C GLN A 346 6.10 -19.32 13.01
N VAL A 347 4.99 -19.01 12.34
CA VAL A 347 4.54 -19.67 11.12
C VAL A 347 4.37 -18.62 10.03
N GLN A 348 4.99 -18.87 8.88
CA GLN A 348 4.83 -18.12 7.65
C GLN A 348 4.13 -19.00 6.62
N GLN A 349 3.19 -18.46 5.85
CA GLN A 349 2.46 -19.19 4.81
C GLN A 349 2.27 -18.34 3.57
N SER A 350 2.32 -18.97 2.40
CA SER A 350 1.85 -18.36 1.15
C SER A 350 1.06 -19.32 0.27
N SER A 351 0.21 -18.75 -0.58
CA SER A 351 -0.53 -19.47 -1.62
C SER A 351 -0.61 -18.63 -2.88
N LEU A 352 -0.27 -19.22 -4.03
CA LEU A 352 -0.46 -18.62 -5.36
C LEU A 352 -1.47 -19.45 -6.13
N SER A 353 -2.48 -18.80 -6.70
CA SER A 353 -3.36 -19.34 -7.73
C SER A 353 -3.38 -18.38 -8.90
N ALA A 354 -3.01 -18.84 -10.09
CA ALA A 354 -3.01 -18.00 -11.28
C ALA A 354 -3.36 -18.81 -12.52
N SER A 355 -3.90 -18.11 -13.51
CA SER A 355 -4.14 -18.65 -14.84
C SER A 355 -3.92 -17.56 -15.87
N TYR A 356 -3.29 -17.89 -16.99
CA TYR A 356 -3.03 -16.89 -18.03
C TYR A 356 -2.77 -17.50 -19.40
N HIS A 357 -3.06 -16.72 -20.44
CA HIS A 357 -2.71 -17.04 -21.81
C HIS A 357 -1.31 -16.55 -22.17
N LYS A 358 -0.55 -17.37 -22.92
CA LYS A 358 0.77 -17.02 -23.46
C LYS A 358 0.84 -17.39 -24.95
N SER A 359 1.51 -16.58 -25.76
CA SER A 359 1.70 -16.96 -27.17
C SER A 359 2.64 -18.17 -27.30
N LEU A 360 2.46 -18.97 -28.36
CA LEU A 360 3.35 -20.10 -28.66
C LEU A 360 4.81 -19.69 -28.90
N LYS A 361 5.04 -18.44 -29.33
CA LYS A 361 6.39 -17.88 -29.57
C LYS A 361 6.99 -17.21 -28.32
N GLY A 362 6.25 -17.15 -27.22
CA GLY A 362 6.66 -16.50 -25.97
C GLY A 362 6.66 -14.96 -26.04
N GLY A 363 6.94 -14.32 -24.90
CA GLY A 363 7.20 -12.88 -24.77
C GLY A 363 5.99 -11.93 -24.78
N LYS A 364 4.97 -12.18 -25.61
CA LYS A 364 3.75 -11.36 -25.69
C LYS A 364 2.48 -12.17 -25.45
N ALA A 365 1.46 -11.52 -24.92
CA ALA A 365 0.10 -12.07 -24.85
C ALA A 365 -0.39 -12.43 -26.26
N PRO A 366 -1.10 -13.55 -26.43
CA PRO A 366 -1.65 -13.93 -27.73
C PRO A 366 -2.78 -12.97 -28.13
N ALA A 367 -2.89 -12.67 -29.43
CA ALA A 367 -4.03 -11.94 -29.98
C ALA A 367 -5.15 -12.95 -30.31
N LEU A 368 -6.09 -13.12 -29.37
CA LEU A 368 -7.17 -14.10 -29.48
C LEU A 368 -8.43 -13.45 -30.04
N GLY A 369 -8.93 -14.02 -31.15
CA GLY A 369 -10.12 -13.59 -31.87
C GLY A 369 -11.20 -14.67 -31.88
N LYS A 370 -12.23 -14.48 -32.70
CA LYS A 370 -13.35 -15.44 -32.84
C LYS A 370 -13.13 -16.50 -33.92
N ASP A 371 -12.03 -16.40 -34.66
CA ASP A 371 -11.62 -17.29 -35.73
C ASP A 371 -10.59 -18.32 -35.23
N ASN A 372 -10.61 -19.52 -35.82
CA ASN A 372 -9.71 -20.60 -35.41
C ASN A 372 -8.23 -20.24 -35.64
N GLU A 373 -7.94 -19.43 -36.64
CA GLU A 373 -6.59 -19.00 -37.01
C GLU A 373 -5.92 -18.16 -35.92
N SER A 374 -6.70 -17.41 -35.13
CA SER A 374 -6.24 -16.67 -33.95
C SER A 374 -5.94 -17.55 -32.73
N GLN A 375 -6.45 -18.80 -32.70
CA GLN A 375 -6.42 -19.68 -31.53
C GLN A 375 -5.11 -20.49 -31.43
N ASN A 376 -4.01 -19.77 -31.27
CA ASN A 376 -2.66 -20.32 -31.15
C ASN A 376 -1.98 -19.83 -29.87
N TYR A 377 -2.12 -20.59 -28.79
CA TYR A 377 -1.71 -20.15 -27.45
C TYR A 377 -1.39 -21.32 -26.50
N LEU A 378 -0.75 -20.97 -25.39
CA LEU A 378 -0.66 -21.78 -24.19
C LEU A 378 -1.62 -21.20 -23.16
N TYR A 379 -2.44 -22.05 -22.55
CA TYR A 379 -3.15 -21.73 -21.32
C TYR A 379 -2.39 -22.35 -20.16
N VAL A 380 -1.87 -21.50 -19.27
CA VAL A 380 -1.05 -21.90 -18.13
C VAL A 380 -1.85 -21.70 -16.86
N GLN A 381 -1.91 -22.71 -16.00
CA GLN A 381 -2.49 -22.65 -14.67
C GLN A 381 -1.41 -22.98 -13.65
N VAL A 382 -1.33 -22.19 -12.58
CA VAL A 382 -0.34 -22.31 -11.51
C VAL A 382 -1.06 -22.43 -10.18
N ASN A 383 -0.67 -23.40 -9.37
CA ASN A 383 -1.13 -23.56 -8.00
C ASN A 383 0.06 -23.88 -7.10
N ASP A 384 0.42 -22.95 -6.22
CA ASP A 384 1.53 -23.14 -5.30
C ASP A 384 1.13 -22.89 -3.85
N ARG A 385 1.84 -23.55 -2.94
CA ARG A 385 1.77 -23.31 -1.50
C ARG A 385 3.15 -23.42 -0.90
N ALA A 386 3.43 -22.60 0.10
CA ALA A 386 4.64 -22.70 0.90
C ALA A 386 4.34 -22.44 2.37
N SER A 387 5.11 -23.06 3.26
CA SER A 387 5.09 -22.76 4.69
C SER A 387 6.48 -22.87 5.31
N SER A 388 6.72 -22.05 6.34
CA SER A 388 7.90 -22.13 7.21
C SER A 388 7.45 -22.02 8.65
N SER A 389 7.87 -22.95 9.51
CA SER A 389 7.55 -22.99 10.93
C SER A 389 8.84 -23.04 11.75
N ALA A 390 9.10 -21.97 12.49
CA ALA A 390 10.18 -21.89 13.47
C ALA A 390 9.62 -22.13 14.87
N SER A 391 10.22 -23.05 15.62
CA SER A 391 9.88 -23.34 17.01
C SER A 391 11.09 -23.16 17.91
N LEU A 392 10.94 -22.34 18.94
CA LEU A 392 11.89 -22.20 20.04
C LEU A 392 11.23 -22.59 21.37
N ALA A 393 11.99 -23.21 22.26
CA ALA A 393 11.58 -23.44 23.63
C ALA A 393 12.73 -23.18 24.59
N TYR A 394 12.39 -22.65 25.76
CA TYR A 394 13.31 -22.36 26.85
C TYR A 394 12.86 -23.10 28.10
N LYS A 395 13.83 -23.61 28.85
CA LYS A 395 13.64 -24.17 30.18
C LYS A 395 14.69 -23.62 31.13
N ASP A 396 14.27 -23.06 32.25
CA ASP A 396 15.14 -22.38 33.22
C ASP A 396 16.00 -21.24 32.61
N GLY A 397 15.58 -20.70 31.47
CA GLY A 397 16.30 -19.69 30.68
C GLY A 397 17.32 -20.26 29.71
N ARG A 398 17.42 -21.59 29.57
CA ARG A 398 18.28 -22.28 28.60
C ARG A 398 17.45 -22.73 27.40
N LEU A 399 17.99 -22.55 26.20
CA LEU A 399 17.36 -23.03 24.97
C LEU A 399 17.27 -24.57 25.03
N SER A 400 16.06 -25.11 24.91
CA SER A 400 15.77 -26.56 24.95
C SER A 400 15.25 -27.08 23.61
N LYS A 401 14.73 -26.19 22.75
CA LYS A 401 14.33 -26.49 21.38
C LYS A 401 14.66 -25.31 20.47
N ALA A 402 15.17 -25.60 19.29
CA ALA A 402 15.33 -24.67 18.19
C ALA A 402 15.25 -25.46 16.88
N SER A 403 14.16 -25.30 16.13
CA SER A 403 13.94 -26.04 14.89
C SER A 403 13.18 -25.22 13.86
N VAL A 404 13.48 -25.44 12.59
CA VAL A 404 12.75 -24.89 11.45
C VAL A 404 12.23 -26.04 10.60
N THR A 405 10.95 -26.00 10.23
CA THR A 405 10.33 -26.93 9.28
C THR A 405 9.73 -26.14 8.13
N GLN A 406 10.11 -26.48 6.91
CA GLN A 406 9.66 -25.81 5.69
C GLN A 406 9.02 -26.81 4.74
N GLN A 407 8.00 -26.36 4.02
CA GLN A 407 7.31 -27.15 2.99
C GLN A 407 7.00 -26.25 1.80
N ALA A 408 7.14 -26.78 0.60
CA ALA A 408 6.74 -26.10 -0.63
C ALA A 408 6.13 -27.11 -1.61
N SER A 409 5.07 -26.70 -2.29
CA SER A 409 4.44 -27.41 -3.39
C SER A 409 4.19 -26.45 -4.54
N GLN A 410 4.55 -26.86 -5.75
CA GLN A 410 4.35 -26.11 -6.98
C GLN A 410 3.69 -27.01 -8.02
N ASP A 411 2.57 -26.58 -8.57
CA ASP A 411 1.88 -27.26 -9.66
C ASP A 411 1.74 -26.33 -10.85
N THR A 412 1.99 -26.85 -12.04
CA THR A 412 1.80 -26.10 -13.29
C THR A 412 1.17 -27.00 -14.33
N ARG A 413 -0.01 -26.61 -14.79
CA ARG A 413 -0.72 -27.23 -15.90
C ARG A 413 -0.63 -26.31 -17.11
N THR A 414 -0.16 -26.84 -18.23
CA THR A 414 -0.03 -26.12 -19.49
C THR A 414 -0.80 -26.85 -20.57
N GLN A 415 -1.76 -26.17 -21.18
CA GLN A 415 -2.55 -26.67 -22.31
C GLN A 415 -2.16 -25.88 -23.56
N LYS A 416 -1.78 -26.58 -24.62
CA LYS A 416 -1.34 -25.97 -25.87
C LYS A 416 -2.40 -26.12 -26.94
N TYR A 417 -2.82 -25.00 -27.49
CA TYR A 417 -3.79 -24.91 -28.56
C TYR A 417 -3.13 -24.47 -29.86
N VAL A 418 -3.45 -25.18 -30.94
CA VAL A 418 -3.09 -24.82 -32.31
C VAL A 418 -4.36 -24.86 -33.15
N THR A 419 -4.68 -23.73 -33.78
CA THR A 419 -5.89 -23.56 -34.58
C THR A 419 -7.17 -23.98 -33.84
N GLY A 420 -7.27 -23.63 -32.56
CA GLY A 420 -8.45 -23.91 -31.72
C GLY A 420 -8.55 -25.34 -31.19
N LYS A 421 -7.56 -26.20 -31.48
CA LYS A 421 -7.53 -27.58 -31.00
C LYS A 421 -6.46 -27.75 -29.93
N LEU A 422 -6.83 -28.38 -28.82
CA LEU A 422 -5.88 -28.84 -27.81
C LEU A 422 -5.01 -29.94 -28.43
N ILE A 423 -3.71 -29.68 -28.56
CA ILE A 423 -2.76 -30.63 -29.14
C ILE A 423 -1.82 -31.25 -28.11
N GLU A 424 -1.66 -30.62 -26.94
CA GLU A 424 -0.75 -31.05 -25.90
C GLU A 424 -1.23 -30.53 -24.54
N GLU A 425 -1.14 -31.38 -23.51
CA GLU A 425 -1.39 -31.01 -22.13
C GLU A 425 -0.31 -31.60 -21.24
N THR A 426 0.28 -30.77 -20.38
CA THR A 426 1.36 -31.17 -19.47
C THR A 426 1.06 -30.68 -18.06
N VAL A 427 1.28 -31.55 -17.06
CA VAL A 427 1.17 -31.22 -15.64
C VAL A 427 2.50 -31.51 -14.97
N VAL A 428 3.07 -30.52 -14.27
CA VAL A 428 4.39 -30.60 -13.63
C VAL A 428 4.25 -30.32 -12.12
N PRO A 429 3.98 -31.35 -11.29
CA PRO A 429 3.95 -31.21 -9.85
C PRO A 429 5.37 -31.30 -9.26
N LYS A 430 5.67 -30.44 -8.30
CA LYS A 430 6.92 -30.47 -7.50
C LYS A 430 6.57 -30.24 -6.04
N GLN A 431 7.16 -31.02 -5.14
CA GLN A 431 6.99 -30.85 -3.70
C GLN A 431 8.24 -31.22 -2.93
N ALA A 432 8.49 -30.53 -1.82
CA ALA A 432 9.59 -30.83 -0.92
C ALA A 432 9.27 -30.36 0.50
N SER A 433 9.89 -31.02 1.47
CA SER A 433 9.83 -30.67 2.89
C SER A 433 11.21 -30.85 3.50
N ALA A 434 11.58 -29.96 4.41
CA ALA A 434 12.84 -30.04 5.15
C ALA A 434 12.58 -29.66 6.61
N SER A 435 13.19 -30.40 7.54
CA SER A 435 13.17 -30.07 8.96
C SER A 435 14.60 -30.07 9.51
N ARG A 436 14.98 -28.99 10.19
CA ARG A 436 16.35 -28.75 10.66
C ARG A 436 16.29 -28.38 12.14
N SER A 437 17.13 -29.04 12.94
CA SER A 437 17.38 -28.66 14.33
C SER A 437 18.62 -27.76 14.40
N HIS A 438 18.48 -26.61 15.05
CA HIS A 438 19.55 -25.63 15.23
C HIS A 438 20.05 -25.55 16.68
N LEU A 439 19.54 -26.40 17.56
CA LEU A 439 19.86 -26.40 18.99
C LEU A 439 21.37 -26.52 19.23
N VAL A 440 22.02 -27.53 18.64
CA VAL A 440 23.45 -27.81 18.85
C VAL A 440 24.32 -26.66 18.33
N LEU A 441 23.99 -26.11 17.16
CA LEU A 441 24.72 -25.00 16.55
C LEU A 441 24.60 -23.72 17.40
N LEU A 442 23.40 -23.42 17.90
CA LEU A 442 23.17 -22.28 18.78
C LEU A 442 23.84 -22.45 20.15
N GLU A 443 23.83 -23.67 20.72
CA GLU A 443 24.55 -23.95 21.96
C GLU A 443 26.06 -23.82 21.81
N TYR A 444 26.63 -24.28 20.69
CA TYR A 444 28.04 -24.13 20.39
C TYR A 444 28.42 -22.66 20.24
N ALA A 445 27.69 -21.92 19.41
CA ALA A 445 27.96 -20.50 19.15
C ALA A 445 27.82 -19.65 20.43
N ALA A 446 26.87 -19.98 21.32
CA ALA A 446 26.71 -19.33 22.61
C ALA A 446 27.83 -19.65 23.63
N LYS A 447 28.46 -20.83 23.53
CA LYS A 447 29.60 -21.21 24.39
C LYS A 447 30.88 -20.49 23.97
N GLU A 448 31.20 -20.47 22.67
CA GLU A 448 32.42 -19.83 22.16
C GLU A 448 32.38 -18.31 22.38
N SER A 449 31.25 -17.65 22.08
CA SER A 449 31.04 -16.23 22.39
C SER A 449 31.24 -15.83 23.86
N LYS A 450 31.03 -16.75 24.81
CA LYS A 450 31.24 -16.47 26.25
C LYS A 450 32.69 -16.64 26.67
N LYS A 451 33.46 -17.47 25.96
CA LYS A 451 34.87 -17.76 26.27
C LYS A 451 35.81 -16.68 25.73
N SER A 452 35.43 -16.01 24.65
CA SER A 452 36.29 -15.06 23.95
C SER A 452 35.64 -13.69 23.81
N LYS A 453 36.36 -12.64 24.22
CA LYS A 453 35.98 -11.24 23.90
C LYS A 453 36.50 -10.81 22.52
N ASP A 454 37.09 -11.72 21.76
CA ASP A 454 37.79 -11.40 20.52
C ASP A 454 36.83 -11.10 19.36
N ALA A 455 37.21 -10.15 18.50
CA ALA A 455 36.35 -9.64 17.43
C ALA A 455 36.05 -10.70 16.36
N GLN A 456 36.96 -11.65 16.15
CA GLN A 456 36.79 -12.75 15.18
C GLN A 456 35.70 -13.75 15.61
N GLU A 457 35.64 -14.14 16.88
CA GLU A 457 34.62 -15.08 17.36
C GLU A 457 33.22 -14.45 17.45
N GLN A 458 33.15 -13.14 17.73
CA GLN A 458 31.91 -12.37 17.59
C GLN A 458 31.43 -12.31 16.13
N SER A 459 32.35 -12.27 15.17
CA SER A 459 32.03 -12.33 13.74
C SER A 459 31.46 -13.70 13.33
N LEU A 460 32.02 -14.80 13.83
CA LEU A 460 31.52 -16.16 13.55
C LEU A 460 30.11 -16.40 14.09
N LEU A 461 29.81 -15.95 15.31
CA LEU A 461 28.44 -15.99 15.85
C LEU A 461 27.48 -15.18 14.99
N LYS A 462 27.88 -13.98 14.57
CA LYS A 462 27.05 -13.12 13.73
C LYS A 462 26.75 -13.76 12.37
N GLU A 463 27.75 -14.37 11.74
CA GLU A 463 27.59 -15.08 10.46
C GLU A 463 26.69 -16.32 10.59
N ALA A 464 26.81 -17.06 11.69
CA ALA A 464 25.94 -18.18 12.00
C ALA A 464 24.47 -17.73 12.15
N LEU A 465 24.22 -16.62 12.88
CA LEU A 465 22.88 -16.06 13.06
C LEU A 465 22.30 -15.51 11.74
N ASP A 466 23.09 -14.82 10.92
CA ASP A 466 22.67 -14.33 9.60
C ASP A 466 22.35 -15.50 8.65
N THR A 467 23.04 -16.64 8.78
CA THR A 467 22.75 -17.87 8.02
C THR A 467 21.48 -18.55 8.51
N LEU A 468 21.27 -18.62 9.82
CA LEU A 468 20.03 -19.14 10.42
C LEU A 468 18.81 -18.32 10.02
N HIS A 469 18.93 -16.99 10.02
CA HIS A 469 17.83 -16.10 9.68
C HIS A 469 17.36 -16.35 8.24
N ARG A 470 18.29 -16.54 7.30
CA ARG A 470 17.95 -16.93 5.92
C ARG A 470 17.25 -18.28 5.83
N SER A 471 17.57 -19.23 6.70
CA SER A 471 16.92 -20.56 6.72
C SER A 471 15.50 -20.55 7.27
N VAL A 472 15.11 -19.49 8.00
CA VAL A 472 13.77 -19.33 8.57
C VAL A 472 12.79 -18.73 7.58
N MET A 473 13.27 -17.87 6.67
CA MET A 473 12.42 -17.22 5.69
C MET A 473 11.66 -18.24 4.84
N LEU A 474 10.44 -17.87 4.44
CA LEU A 474 9.61 -18.69 3.56
C LEU A 474 10.36 -19.06 2.26
N GLN A 475 10.34 -20.35 1.92
CA GLN A 475 10.94 -20.86 0.69
C GLN A 475 9.85 -21.51 -0.17
N GLU A 476 9.58 -20.92 -1.33
CA GLU A 476 8.49 -21.37 -2.21
C GLU A 476 8.94 -22.31 -3.33
N ASN A 477 10.26 -22.48 -3.54
CA ASN A 477 10.79 -23.41 -4.52
C ASN A 477 11.15 -24.75 -3.86
N PRO A 478 10.45 -25.85 -4.16
CA PRO A 478 10.75 -27.18 -3.63
C PRO A 478 12.21 -27.61 -3.82
N SER A 479 12.82 -27.22 -4.95
CA SER A 479 14.19 -27.60 -5.30
C SER A 479 15.24 -26.96 -4.38
N ALA A 480 14.90 -25.85 -3.71
CA ALA A 480 15.78 -25.19 -2.75
C ALA A 480 15.71 -25.83 -1.36
N LEU A 481 14.66 -26.60 -1.05
CA LEU A 481 14.51 -27.34 0.21
C LEU A 481 15.25 -28.68 0.21
N MET A 482 15.52 -29.23 -0.97
CA MET A 482 16.24 -30.52 -1.13
C MET A 482 17.77 -30.38 -1.01
N ARG A 483 18.29 -29.15 -0.89
CA ARG A 483 19.71 -28.87 -0.64
C ARG A 483 19.93 -28.56 0.83
#